data_AF-A0A351UMQ2-F1
#
_entry.id   AF-A0A351UMQ2-F1
#
_cell.length_a   1.000
_cell.length_b   1.000
_cell.length_c   1.000
_cell.angle_alpha   90.00
_cell.angle_beta   90.00
_cell.angle_gamma   90.00
#
_symmetry.space_group_name_H-M   'P 1'
#
loop_
_entity.id
_entity.type
_entity.pdbx_description
1 polymer ?
#
loop_
_entity_poly.entity_id
_entity_poly.type
_entity_poly.pdbx_seq_one_letter_code
_entity_poly.pdbx_strand_id
1 'polypeptide(L)'
;MKCINCGQDNRPTVKLCKKCGANLSMPPAWFPDWRWHLKTLSWVYISLIGGFFVISYLLHKLPPPYDQREIPSEMTPWLNPHKAPPK
;
A
#
# COMPACT_ATOMS: atom_id res chain seq x y z
N MET A 1 -6.82 14.02 -28.66
CA MET A 1 -7.23 14.24 -27.26
C MET A 1 -8.10 15.47 -27.21
N LYS A 2 -9.29 15.33 -26.64
CA LYS A 2 -10.27 16.41 -26.59
C LYS A 2 -9.89 17.40 -25.50
N CYS A 3 -9.84 18.68 -25.83
CA CYS A 3 -9.63 19.73 -24.84
C CYS A 3 -10.86 19.82 -23.93
N ILE A 4 -10.64 19.73 -22.62
CA ILE A 4 -11.71 19.80 -21.61
C ILE A 4 -12.36 21.19 -21.57
N ASN A 5 -11.63 22.23 -21.96
CA ASN A 5 -12.10 23.63 -21.92
C ASN A 5 -12.96 24.00 -23.14
N CYS A 6 -12.52 23.66 -24.36
CA CYS A 6 -13.20 24.11 -25.59
C CYS A 6 -13.72 22.98 -26.50
N GLY A 7 -13.53 21.72 -26.12
CA GLY A 7 -14.00 20.55 -26.88
C GLY A 7 -13.24 20.25 -28.17
N GLN A 8 -12.23 21.06 -28.55
CA GLN A 8 -11.42 20.84 -29.75
C GLN A 8 -10.65 19.53 -29.64
N ASP A 9 -10.65 18.72 -30.70
CA ASP A 9 -9.76 17.56 -30.76
C ASP A 9 -8.35 17.98 -31.20
N ASN A 10 -7.37 17.69 -30.35
CA ASN A 10 -5.97 18.06 -30.55
C ASN A 10 -5.12 16.80 -30.72
N ARG A 11 -3.99 16.89 -31.44
CA ARG A 11 -3.04 15.76 -31.50
C ARG A 11 -2.56 15.40 -30.08
N PRO A 12 -2.38 14.12 -29.74
CA PRO A 12 -2.04 13.71 -28.36
C PRO A 12 -0.69 14.23 -27.85
N THR A 13 0.18 14.70 -28.76
CA THR A 13 1.52 15.22 -28.43
C THR A 13 1.57 16.72 -28.16
N VAL A 14 0.47 17.47 -28.35
CA VAL A 14 0.49 18.93 -28.15
C VAL A 14 0.27 19.30 -26.69
N LYS A 15 1.17 20.12 -26.13
CA LYS A 15 1.08 20.60 -24.74
C LYS A 15 0.05 21.70 -24.55
N LEU A 16 -0.33 22.40 -25.62
CA LEU A 16 -1.29 23.51 -25.60
C LEU A 16 -2.38 23.26 -26.63
N CYS A 17 -3.62 23.62 -26.29
CA CYS A 17 -4.74 23.55 -27.22
C CYS A 17 -4.58 24.60 -28.33
N LYS A 18 -4.68 24.18 -29.60
CA LYS A 18 -4.56 25.08 -30.75
C LYS A 18 -5.60 26.19 -30.81
N LYS A 19 -6.77 25.98 -30.19
CA LYS A 19 -7.91 26.90 -30.27
C LYS A 19 -7.95 27.90 -29.11
N CYS A 20 -7.82 27.41 -27.87
CA CYS A 20 -8.00 28.24 -26.67
C CYS A 20 -6.71 28.45 -25.86
N GLY A 21 -5.58 27.87 -26.28
CA GLY A 21 -4.31 28.00 -25.55
C GLY A 21 -4.24 27.25 -24.21
N ALA A 22 -5.26 26.48 -23.84
CA ALA A 22 -5.27 25.73 -22.58
C ALA A 22 -4.15 24.68 -22.53
N ASN A 23 -3.48 24.56 -21.38
CA ASN A 23 -2.43 23.57 -21.16
C ASN A 23 -3.02 22.17 -21.02
N LEU A 24 -2.71 21.29 -21.98
CA LEU A 24 -3.17 19.91 -22.05
C LEU A 24 -2.22 18.94 -21.31
N SER A 25 -1.07 19.43 -20.84
CA SER A 25 -0.07 18.64 -20.10
C SER A 25 -0.31 18.64 -18.59
N MET A 26 -1.27 19.41 -18.08
CA MET A 26 -1.58 19.38 -16.66
C MET A 26 -2.26 18.05 -16.31
N PRO A 27 -1.77 17.33 -15.29
CA PRO A 27 -2.48 16.17 -14.79
C PRO A 27 -3.88 16.60 -14.35
N PRO A 28 -4.90 15.74 -14.50
CA PRO A 28 -6.25 16.08 -14.10
C PRO A 28 -6.28 16.43 -12.61
N ALA A 29 -7.21 17.30 -12.19
CA ALA A 29 -7.29 17.78 -10.80
C ALA A 29 -7.48 16.66 -9.75
N TRP A 30 -7.94 15.48 -10.18
CA TRP A 30 -8.06 14.30 -9.32
C TRP A 30 -6.74 13.55 -9.13
N PHE A 31 -5.71 13.82 -9.93
CA PHE A 31 -4.46 13.05 -9.90
C PHE A 31 -3.73 13.30 -8.58
N PRO A 32 -3.51 12.25 -7.77
CA PRO A 32 -2.94 12.42 -6.44
C PRO A 32 -1.49 12.88 -6.51
N ASP A 33 -1.14 13.83 -5.65
CA ASP A 33 0.22 14.32 -5.51
C ASP A 33 1.06 13.36 -4.64
N TRP A 34 2.38 13.62 -4.55
CA TRP A 34 3.27 12.82 -3.74
C TRP A 34 2.89 12.81 -2.24
N ARG A 35 2.38 13.94 -1.71
CA ARG A 35 1.96 14.03 -0.31
C ARG A 35 0.72 13.19 -0.05
N TRP A 36 -0.23 13.15 -1.00
CA TRP A 36 -1.36 12.24 -0.94
C TRP A 36 -0.90 10.78 -0.88
N HIS A 37 0.02 10.37 -1.77
CA HIS A 37 0.53 8.99 -1.78
C HIS A 37 1.19 8.61 -0.45
N LEU A 38 2.06 9.46 0.08
CA LEU A 38 2.71 9.21 1.37
C LEU A 38 1.68 9.08 2.50
N LYS A 39 0.69 9.98 2.54
CA LYS A 39 -0.36 9.93 3.56
C LYS A 39 -1.18 8.64 3.46
N THR A 40 -1.63 8.31 2.25
CA THR A 40 -2.44 7.12 1.98
C THR A 40 -1.67 5.84 2.31
N LEU A 41 -0.43 5.71 1.84
CA LEU A 41 0.41 4.54 2.13
C LEU A 41 0.69 4.42 3.62
N SER A 42 1.02 5.52 4.29
CA SER A 42 1.24 5.53 5.74
C SER A 42 0.04 4.97 6.50
N TRP A 43 -1.18 5.44 6.20
CA TRP A 43 -2.41 4.93 6.82
C TRP A 43 -2.65 3.44 6.54
N VAL A 44 -2.43 2.98 5.32
CA VAL A 44 -2.59 1.56 4.95
C VAL A 44 -1.63 0.69 5.76
N TYR A 45 -0.34 1.04 5.80
CA TYR A 45 0.66 0.27 6.54
C TYR A 45 0.43 0.31 8.05
N ILE A 46 0.11 1.47 8.63
CA ILE A 46 -0.21 1.59 10.05
C ILE A 46 -1.41 0.70 10.40
N SER A 47 -2.45 0.70 9.57
CA SER A 47 -3.65 -0.12 9.80
C SER A 47 -3.36 -1.61 9.69
N LEU A 48 -2.58 -2.03 8.70
CA LEU A 48 -2.18 -3.44 8.54
C LEU A 48 -1.30 -3.92 9.70
N ILE A 49 -0.30 -3.12 10.09
CA ILE A 49 0.61 -3.44 11.19
C ILE A 49 -0.17 -3.50 12.50
N GLY A 50 -0.96 -2.47 12.81
CA GLY A 50 -1.79 -2.42 14.00
C GLY A 50 -2.79 -3.59 14.05
N GLY A 51 -3.49 -3.86 12.95
CA GLY A 51 -4.41 -4.98 12.82
C GLY A 51 -3.75 -6.33 13.05
N PHE A 52 -2.56 -6.55 12.48
CA PHE A 52 -1.78 -7.78 12.68
C PHE A 52 -1.47 -8.02 14.16
N PHE A 53 -0.93 -7.01 14.86
CA PHE A 53 -0.56 -7.15 16.27
C PHE A 53 -1.79 -7.31 17.17
N VAL A 54 -2.88 -6.59 16.89
CA VAL A 54 -4.14 -6.74 17.64
C VAL A 54 -4.68 -8.16 17.47
N ILE A 55 -4.75 -8.67 16.24
CA ILE A 55 -5.26 -10.01 15.96
C ILE A 55 -4.35 -11.08 16.61
N SER A 56 -3.03 -10.99 16.43
CA SER A 56 -2.10 -11.94 17.05
C SER A 56 -2.19 -11.93 18.58
N TYR A 57 -2.30 -10.75 19.20
CA TYR A 57 -2.53 -10.62 20.64
C TYR A 57 -3.84 -11.30 21.08
N LEU A 58 -4.94 -11.08 20.35
CA LEU A 58 -6.22 -11.72 20.66
C LEU A 58 -6.17 -13.24 20.49
N LEU A 59 -5.56 -13.73 19.40
CA LEU A 59 -5.41 -15.16 19.15
C LEU A 59 -4.58 -15.84 20.25
N HIS A 60 -3.50 -15.23 20.74
CA HIS A 60 -2.74 -15.77 21.88
C HIS A 60 -3.51 -15.79 23.21
N LYS A 61 -4.63 -15.08 23.33
CA LYS A 61 -5.48 -15.09 24.53
C LYS A 61 -6.61 -16.12 24.47
N LEU A 62 -6.87 -16.70 23.31
CA LEU A 62 -7.93 -17.70 23.16
C LEU A 62 -7.47 -19.05 23.73
N PRO A 63 -8.41 -19.89 24.21
CA PRO A 63 -8.08 -21.25 24.61
C PRO A 63 -7.79 -22.13 23.38
N PRO A 64 -6.98 -23.20 23.52
CA PRO A 64 -6.82 -24.20 22.48
C PRO A 64 -8.17 -24.76 22.02
N PRO A 65 -8.40 -24.98 20.71
CA PRO A 65 -7.43 -24.99 19.61
C PRO A 65 -7.35 -23.69 18.79
N TYR A 66 -7.96 -22.60 19.28
CA TYR A 66 -8.03 -21.32 18.56
C TYR A 66 -6.84 -20.40 18.88
N ASP A 67 -5.94 -20.84 19.75
CA ASP A 67 -4.72 -20.15 20.05
C ASP A 67 -3.73 -20.22 18.87
N GLN A 68 -2.94 -19.16 18.71
CA GLN A 68 -1.91 -19.15 17.68
C GLN A 68 -0.83 -20.17 18.02
N ARG A 69 -0.74 -21.24 17.22
CA ARG A 69 0.22 -22.34 17.43
C ARG A 69 1.67 -21.84 17.37
N GLU A 70 2.42 -22.11 18.44
CA GLU A 70 3.87 -21.95 18.45
C GLU A 70 4.54 -23.12 17.71
N ILE A 71 5.46 -22.81 16.80
CA ILE A 71 6.23 -23.83 16.06
C ILE A 71 7.43 -24.20 16.93
N PRO A 72 7.55 -25.47 17.37
CA PRO A 72 8.70 -25.89 18.17
C PRO A 72 10.01 -25.72 17.39
N SER A 73 11.06 -25.31 18.10
CA SER A 73 12.40 -25.04 17.56
C SER A 73 13.00 -26.25 16.84
N GLU A 74 12.67 -27.46 17.28
CA GLU A 74 13.11 -28.72 16.65
C GLU A 74 12.66 -28.85 15.19
N MET A 75 11.48 -28.32 14.85
CA MET A 75 10.95 -28.35 13.48
C MET A 75 11.49 -27.20 12.62
N THR A 76 11.90 -26.08 13.22
CA THR A 76 12.43 -24.92 12.51
C THR A 76 13.75 -24.41 13.11
N PRO A 77 14.82 -25.22 13.10
CA PRO A 77 16.10 -24.83 13.69
C PRO A 77 16.76 -23.64 12.98
N TRP A 78 16.46 -23.41 11.69
CA TRP A 78 16.93 -22.23 10.95
C TRP A 78 16.23 -20.93 11.34
N LEU A 79 15.05 -21.00 11.99
CA LEU A 79 14.27 -19.82 12.38
C LEU A 79 14.77 -19.21 13.71
N ASN A 80 15.27 -20.06 14.62
CA ASN A 80 15.82 -19.65 15.92
C ASN A 80 17.12 -20.42 16.22
N PRO A 81 18.22 -20.16 15.51
CA PRO A 81 19.44 -20.97 15.61
C PRO A 81 20.08 -20.98 17.01
N HIS A 82 19.85 -19.94 17.81
CA HIS A 82 20.35 -19.85 19.19
C HIS A 82 19.51 -20.59 20.23
N LYS A 83 18.32 -21.08 19.86
CA LYS A 83 17.41 -21.82 20.74
C LYS A 83 17.41 -23.32 20.48
N ALA A 84 18.15 -23.78 19.47
CA ALA A 84 18.29 -25.21 19.21
C ALA A 84 19.11 -25.87 20.33
N PRO A 85 18.71 -27.05 20.84
CA PRO A 85 19.49 -27.76 21.84
C PRO A 85 20.87 -28.11 21.28
N PRO A 86 21.93 -28.10 22.11
CA PRO A 86 23.24 -28.57 21.70
C PRO A 86 23.14 -30.04 21.26
N LYS A 87 23.77 -30.36 20.12
CA LYS A 87 23.81 -31.70 19.54
C LYS A 87 24.53 -32.70 20.43
#